data_AF-A0A6M0CF29-F1
#
_entry.id   AF-A0A6M0CF29-F1
#
_cell.length_a   1.000
_cell.length_b   1.000
_cell.length_c   1.000
_cell.angle_alpha   90.00
_cell.angle_beta   90.00
_cell.angle_gamma   90.00
#
_symmetry.space_group_name_H-M   'P 1'
#
loop_
_entity.id
_entity.type
_entity.pdbx_description
1 polymer ?
#
loop_
_entity_poly.entity_id
_entity_poly.type
_entity_poly.pdbx_seq_one_letter_code
_entity_poly.pdbx_strand_id
1 'polypeptide(L)' 'CLVAAFSKSVNQKGLQAGKFVGDIAKICGGGGGGRPNLAQAGGRDPSKLGEALASGKSRLLEELS' A
#
# COMPACT_ATOMS: atom_id res chain seq x y z
N CYS A 1 -8.10 0.10 -8.49
CA CYS A 1 -7.91 1.11 -7.42
C CYS A 1 -7.41 0.37 -6.18
N LEU A 2 -6.37 0.87 -5.52
CA LEU A 2 -5.81 0.33 -4.29
C LEU A 2 -6.08 1.30 -3.15
N VAL A 3 -6.44 0.79 -1.97
CA VAL A 3 -6.68 1.59 -0.77
C VAL A 3 -5.98 0.92 0.41
N ALA A 4 -5.30 1.71 1.25
CA ALA A 4 -4.71 1.24 2.49
C ALA A 4 -5.22 2.07 3.65
N ALA A 5 -5.64 1.40 4.73
CA ALA A 5 -6.09 2.01 5.97
C ALA A 5 -5.31 1.40 7.15
N PHE A 6 -4.55 2.23 7.86
CA PHE A 6 -3.72 1.81 8.98
C PHE A 6 -4.27 2.36 10.30
N SER A 7 -4.27 1.51 11.32
CA SER A 7 -4.65 1.90 12.68
C SER A 7 -3.61 2.86 13.27
N LYS A 8 -3.98 3.58 14.34
CA LYS A 8 -3.04 4.45 15.05
C LYS A 8 -1.79 3.68 15.52
N SER A 9 -1.94 2.44 15.98
CA SER A 9 -0.83 1.61 16.44
C SER A 9 0.16 1.28 15.34
N VAL A 10 -0.32 1.01 14.11
CA VAL A 10 0.53 0.78 12.94
C VAL A 10 1.27 2.07 12.55
N ASN A 11 0.59 3.21 12.59
CA ASN A 11 1.23 4.49 12.31
C ASN A 11 2.28 4.87 13.36
N GLN A 12 2.07 4.51 14.63
CA GLN A 12 3.04 4.70 15.72
C GLN A 12 4.29 3.83 15.55
N LYS A 13 4.17 2.68 14.89
CA LYS A 13 5.34 1.87 14.45
C LYS A 13 6.09 2.50 13.26
N GLY A 14 5.63 3.65 12.74
CA GLY A 14 6.29 4.40 11.67
C GLY A 14 5.80 4.07 10.26
N LEU A 15 4.92 3.07 10.10
CA LEU A 15 4.31 2.74 8.82
C LEU A 15 3.35 3.85 8.38
N GLN A 16 3.35 4.19 7.10
CA GLN A 16 2.46 5.21 6.53
C GLN A 16 1.70 4.64 5.34
N ALA A 17 0.36 4.63 5.42
CA ALA A 17 -0.52 4.09 4.38
C ALA A 17 -0.26 4.72 3.02
N GLY A 18 -0.01 6.05 2.97
CA GLY A 18 0.32 6.78 1.74
C GLY A 18 1.56 6.25 1.03
N LYS A 19 2.66 6.11 1.78
CA LYS A 19 3.92 5.58 1.22
C LYS A 19 3.77 4.13 0.81
N PHE A 20 3.14 3.32 1.66
CA PHE A 20 2.92 1.91 1.41
C PHE A 20 2.11 1.65 0.14
N VAL A 21 0.90 2.22 0.04
CA VAL A 21 0.00 1.96 -1.11
C VAL A 21 0.55 2.54 -2.41
N GLY A 22 1.27 3.66 -2.33
CA GLY A 22 1.96 4.26 -3.48
C GLY A 22 3.08 3.36 -4.01
N ASP A 23 3.87 2.75 -3.13
CA ASP A 23 4.92 1.80 -3.51
C ASP A 23 4.35 0.51 -4.12
N ILE A 24 3.22 0.01 -3.61
CA ILE A 24 2.53 -1.15 -4.18
C ILE A 24 1.94 -0.82 -5.56
N ALA A 25 1.37 0.37 -5.75
CA ALA A 25 0.79 0.77 -7.03
C ALA A 25 1.80 0.87 -8.19
N LYS A 26 3.10 1.04 -7.89
CA LYS A 26 4.16 1.00 -8.90
C LYS A 26 4.26 -0.34 -9.62
N ILE A 27 3.92 -1.45 -8.96
CA ILE A 27 3.85 -2.78 -9.57
C ILE A 27 2.83 -2.78 -10.72
N CYS A 28 1.69 -2.12 -10.51
CA CYS A 28 0.67 -1.89 -11.54
C CYS A 28 0.98 -0.71 -12.49
N GLY A 29 2.22 -0.21 -12.52
CA GLY A 29 2.62 0.91 -13.38
C GLY A 29 1.93 2.23 -13.04
N GLY A 30 1.52 2.43 -11.78
CA GLY A 30 0.91 3.67 -11.33
C GLY A 30 1.49 4.20 -10.03
N GLY A 31 0.68 4.92 -9.28
CA GLY A 31 1.10 5.65 -8.10
C GLY A 31 -0.08 6.27 -7.37
N GLY A 32 0.21 6.90 -6.24
CA GLY A 32 -0.79 7.54 -5.39
C GLY A 32 -0.20 7.95 -4.07
N GLY A 33 -1.08 8.26 -3.12
CA GLY A 33 -0.68 8.76 -1.82
C GLY A 33 -1.88 9.10 -0.95
N GLY A 34 -1.62 9.76 0.17
CA GLY A 34 -2.63 10.11 1.14
C GLY A 34 -2.01 10.35 2.50
N ARG A 35 -2.85 10.26 3.53
CA ARG A 35 -2.44 10.45 4.91
C ARG A 35 -1.78 9.18 5.46
N PRO A 36 -1.00 9.27 6.55
CA PRO A 36 -0.41 8.10 7.20
C PRO A 36 -1.43 7.01 7.57
N ASN A 37 -2.66 7.39 7.91
CA ASN A 37 -3.71 6.45 8.32
C ASN A 37 -4.62 5.97 7.17
N LEU A 38 -4.73 6.72 6.08
CA LEU A 38 -5.62 6.36 4.96
C LEU A 38 -5.09 6.95 3.66
N ALA A 39 -4.94 6.11 2.65
CA ALA A 39 -4.44 6.52 1.36
C ALA A 39 -5.00 5.66 0.21
N GLN A 40 -4.89 6.22 -0.99
CA GLN A 40 -5.37 5.59 -2.21
C GLN A 40 -4.34 5.72 -3.32
N ALA A 41 -4.26 4.71 -4.17
CA ALA A 41 -3.43 4.71 -5.37
C ALA A 41 -4.10 4.03 -6.56
N GLY A 42 -3.66 4.43 -7.75
CA GLY A 42 -4.12 3.91 -9.04
C GLY A 42 -2.99 3.20 -9.78
N GLY A 43 -3.35 2.26 -10.66
CA GLY A 43 -2.45 1.55 -11.55
C GLY A 43 -2.94 1.67 -13.00
N ARG A 44 -2.03 1.57 -13.95
CA ARG A 44 -2.34 1.55 -15.40
C ARG A 44 -2.50 0.12 -15.92
N ASP A 45 -1.87 -0.84 -15.26
CA ASP A 45 -1.89 -2.25 -15.63
C ASP A 45 -2.74 -3.06 -14.63
N PRO A 46 -4.01 -3.37 -14.96
CA PRO A 46 -4.87 -4.17 -14.10
C PRO A 46 -4.44 -5.64 -14.00
N SER A 47 -3.68 -6.16 -14.97
CA SER A 47 -3.25 -7.57 -14.96
C SER A 47 -2.30 -7.88 -13.80
N LYS A 48 -1.55 -6.87 -13.34
CA LYS A 48 -0.61 -6.95 -12.21
C LYS A 48 -1.24 -6.73 -10.84
N LEU A 49 -2.56 -6.56 -10.77
CA LEU A 49 -3.25 -6.30 -9.49
C LEU A 49 -3.05 -7.43 -8.49
N GLY A 50 -3.09 -8.69 -8.94
CA GLY A 50 -2.87 -9.86 -8.08
C GLY A 50 -1.47 -9.87 -7.45
N GLU A 51 -0.44 -9.59 -8.26
CA GLU A 51 0.95 -9.47 -7.81
C GLU A 51 1.13 -8.33 -6.81
N ALA A 52 0.53 -7.17 -7.09
CA ALA A 52 0.58 -6.01 -6.20
C ALA A 52 -0.03 -6.31 -4.82
N LEU A 53 -1.19 -6.97 -4.78
CA LEU A 53 -1.84 -7.36 -3.52
C LEU A 53 -1.04 -8.42 -2.76
N ALA A 54 -0.47 -9.41 -3.46
CA ALA A 54 0.39 -10.42 -2.84
C ALA A 54 1.65 -9.81 -2.23
N SER A 55 2.32 -8.92 -2.96
CA SER A 55 3.48 -8.18 -2.45
C SER A 55 3.13 -7.30 -1.25
N GLY A 56 1.99 -6.59 -1.31
CA GLY A 56 1.48 -5.80 -0.19
C GLY A 56 1.25 -6.62 1.07
N LYS A 57 0.60 -7.79 0.94
CA LYS A 57 0.40 -8.72 2.06
C LYS A 57 1.74 -9.17 2.66
N SER A 58 2.69 -9.57 1.83
CA SER A 58 4.00 -10.04 2.30
C SER A 58 4.75 -8.97 3.09
N ARG A 59 4.78 -7.73 2.59
CA ARG A 59 5.44 -6.61 3.28
C ARG A 59 4.78 -6.29 4.62
N LEU A 60 3.45 -6.29 4.68
CA LEU A 60 2.74 -6.05 5.94
C LEU A 60 3.02 -7.14 6.98
N LEU A 61 3.15 -8.40 6.57
CA LEU A 61 3.51 -9.48 7.48
C LEU A 61 4.94 -9.28 8.02
N GLU A 62 5.89 -8.91 7.16
CA GLU A 62 7.28 -8.65 7.57
C GLU A 62 7.40 -7.44 8.50
N GLU A 63 6.73 -6.32 8.20
CA GLU A 63 6.81 -5.09 9.00
C GLU A 63 5.99 -5.13 10.30
N LEU A 64 5.00 -6.02 10.41
CA LEU A 64 4.14 -6.13 11.60
C LEU A 64 4.45 -7.32 12.52
N SER A 65 5.29 -8.25 12.08
CA SER A 65 5.86 -9.31 12.93
C SER A 65 6.76 -8.71 14.02
#